data_AF-A0A9W5PSH6-F1
#
_entry.id   AF-A0A9W5PSH6-F1
#
_cell.length_a   1.000
_cell.length_b   1.000
_cell.length_c   1.000
_cell.angle_alpha   90.00
_cell.angle_beta   90.00
_cell.angle_gamma   90.00
#
_symmetry.space_group_name_H-M   'P 1'
#
loop_
_entity.id
_entity.type
_entity.pdbx_description
1 polymer ?
#
loop_
_entity_poly.entity_id
_entity_poly.type
_entity_poly.pdbx_seq_one_letter_code
_entity_poly.pdbx_strand_id
1 'polypeptide(L)'
;MKKRKKGNYGEIKSSDNLLNNQSLKEAGFDLKPVGKSVPSGINDKIVKGIDGLYENANAESKIKYVIDEAKFGSSQLGKTKDGRQMSNDWLNGAKTKKSRIFKAVDGDKKLADKIKRALERNQVERVLSQVDSTGKVKTYRLDAKGNIIGEWP
;
A
#
# COMPACT_ATOMS: atom_id res chain seq x y z
N MET A 1 -3.15 -20.61 -11.69
CA MET A 1 -3.99 -19.68 -10.90
C MET A 1 -4.63 -18.61 -11.79
N LYS A 2 -5.96 -18.37 -11.69
CA LYS A 2 -6.67 -17.34 -12.48
C LYS A 2 -6.19 -15.92 -12.10
N LYS A 3 -6.28 -14.94 -13.02
CA LYS A 3 -5.79 -13.55 -12.82
C LYS A 3 -6.28 -12.91 -11.51
N ARG A 4 -7.58 -12.99 -11.22
CA ARG A 4 -8.14 -12.50 -9.95
C ARG A 4 -7.49 -13.16 -8.73
N LYS A 5 -7.36 -14.49 -8.74
CA LYS A 5 -6.74 -15.22 -7.63
C LYS A 5 -5.28 -14.81 -7.41
N LYS A 6 -4.54 -14.49 -8.49
CA LYS A 6 -3.17 -13.94 -8.41
C LYS A 6 -3.13 -12.57 -7.72
N GLY A 7 -4.11 -11.71 -7.98
CA GLY A 7 -4.24 -10.41 -7.31
C GLY A 7 -4.40 -10.56 -5.81
N ASN A 8 -5.47 -11.24 -5.37
CA ASN A 8 -5.70 -11.49 -3.95
C ASN A 8 -4.54 -12.22 -3.27
N TYR A 9 -3.92 -13.20 -3.95
CA TYR A 9 -2.74 -13.89 -3.41
C TYR A 9 -1.57 -12.93 -3.16
N GLY A 10 -1.33 -11.99 -4.08
CA GLY A 10 -0.33 -10.94 -3.91
C GLY A 10 -0.63 -10.03 -2.71
N GLU A 11 -1.87 -9.58 -2.57
CA GLU A 11 -2.30 -8.72 -1.44
C GLU A 11 -2.12 -9.45 -0.09
N ILE A 12 -2.51 -10.72 -0.01
CA ILE A 12 -2.36 -11.55 1.20
C ILE A 12 -0.89 -11.71 1.57
N LYS A 13 -0.03 -12.07 0.61
CA LYS A 13 1.41 -12.27 0.86
C LYS A 13 2.13 -10.98 1.20
N SER A 14 1.77 -9.89 0.55
CA SER A 14 2.30 -8.57 0.88
C SER A 14 1.97 -8.20 2.33
N SER A 15 0.70 -8.34 2.72
CA SER A 15 0.26 -8.00 4.07
C SER A 15 0.93 -8.86 5.15
N ASP A 16 1.03 -10.17 4.92
CA ASP A 16 1.77 -11.08 5.79
C ASP A 16 3.24 -10.64 5.96
N ASN A 17 3.92 -10.28 4.87
CA ASN A 17 5.28 -9.74 4.93
C ASN A 17 5.34 -8.43 5.73
N LEU A 18 4.45 -7.47 5.46
CA LEU A 18 4.48 -6.17 6.16
C LEU A 18 4.24 -6.28 7.67
N LEU A 19 3.46 -7.26 8.13
CA LEU A 19 3.12 -7.44 9.54
C LEU A 19 4.11 -8.34 10.28
N ASN A 20 4.71 -9.32 9.59
CA ASN A 20 5.48 -10.39 10.23
C ASN A 20 6.98 -10.36 9.92
N ASN A 21 7.45 -9.54 8.98
CA ASN A 21 8.86 -9.46 8.64
C ASN A 21 9.67 -8.79 9.77
N GLN A 22 10.68 -9.53 10.27
CA GLN A 22 11.51 -9.11 11.38
C GLN A 22 12.40 -7.90 11.03
N SER A 23 12.94 -7.83 9.80
CA SER A 23 13.77 -6.71 9.34
C SER A 23 12.99 -5.39 9.29
N LEU A 24 11.67 -5.45 9.03
CA LEU A 24 10.80 -4.27 9.13
C LEU A 24 10.66 -3.78 10.56
N LYS A 25 10.46 -4.70 11.51
CA LYS A 25 10.37 -4.35 12.94
C LYS A 25 11.68 -3.74 13.44
N GLU A 26 12.81 -4.32 13.06
CA GLU A 26 14.16 -3.81 13.39
C GLU A 26 14.43 -2.44 12.73
N ALA A 27 13.89 -2.20 11.53
CA ALA A 27 13.92 -0.89 10.87
C ALA A 27 12.94 0.13 11.47
N GLY A 28 12.18 -0.24 12.52
CA GLY A 28 11.29 0.66 13.25
C GLY A 28 9.88 0.78 12.66
N PHE A 29 9.44 -0.20 11.87
CA PHE A 29 8.08 -0.30 11.36
C PHE A 29 7.26 -1.30 12.18
N ASP A 30 6.61 -0.79 13.24
CA ASP A 30 5.61 -1.53 14.02
C ASP A 30 4.22 -1.29 13.40
N LEU A 31 3.89 -2.05 12.36
CA LEU A 31 2.74 -1.77 11.50
C LEU A 31 1.45 -2.37 12.04
N LYS A 32 0.39 -1.55 12.07
CA LYS A 32 -0.98 -1.97 12.37
C LYS A 32 -1.90 -1.63 11.20
N PRO A 33 -2.66 -2.60 10.65
CA PRO A 33 -3.55 -2.33 9.53
C PRO A 33 -4.66 -1.35 9.95
N VAL A 34 -4.96 -0.40 9.08
CA VAL A 34 -6.05 0.57 9.27
C VAL A 34 -6.89 0.69 8.00
N GLY A 35 -8.18 0.95 8.16
CA GLY A 35 -9.10 0.99 7.03
C GLY A 35 -9.51 -0.41 6.55
N LYS A 36 -9.58 -0.59 5.23
CA LYS A 36 -10.08 -1.81 4.61
C LYS A 36 -9.15 -2.99 4.86
N SER A 37 -9.76 -4.10 5.25
CA SER A 37 -9.08 -5.37 5.38
C SER A 37 -8.61 -5.89 4.02
N VAL A 38 -7.46 -6.55 4.04
CA VAL A 38 -6.96 -7.36 2.93
C VAL A 38 -7.91 -8.52 2.64
N PRO A 39 -7.89 -9.10 1.43
CA PRO A 39 -8.73 -10.25 1.09
C PRO A 39 -8.55 -11.39 2.08
N SER A 40 -9.66 -11.95 2.56
CA SER A 40 -9.66 -13.12 3.45
C SER A 40 -9.27 -14.41 2.72
N GLY A 41 -9.41 -14.42 1.40
CA GLY A 41 -9.00 -15.54 0.56
C GLY A 41 -8.82 -15.20 -0.91
N ILE A 42 -8.16 -16.10 -1.63
CA ILE A 42 -7.85 -15.94 -3.06
C ILE A 42 -9.09 -15.90 -3.96
N ASN A 43 -10.24 -16.34 -3.46
CA ASN A 43 -11.48 -16.40 -4.23
C ASN A 43 -12.34 -15.13 -4.09
N ASP A 44 -12.01 -14.24 -3.15
CA ASP A 44 -12.74 -13.01 -2.87
C ASP A 44 -12.83 -12.10 -4.11
N LYS A 45 -13.79 -11.18 -4.09
CA LYS A 45 -13.92 -10.17 -5.14
C LYS A 45 -12.72 -9.23 -5.09
N ILE A 46 -12.18 -8.87 -6.25
CA ILE A 46 -11.11 -7.87 -6.34
C ILE A 46 -11.66 -6.53 -5.90
N VAL A 47 -11.03 -5.95 -4.89
CA VAL A 47 -11.25 -4.56 -4.51
C VAL A 47 -10.22 -3.71 -5.26
N LYS A 48 -10.67 -2.66 -5.95
CA LYS A 48 -9.78 -1.72 -6.61
C LYS A 48 -9.39 -0.60 -5.65
N GLY A 49 -8.12 -0.25 -5.55
CA GLY A 49 -7.69 0.88 -4.73
C GLY A 49 -6.26 0.71 -4.27
N ILE A 50 -5.98 1.23 -3.07
CA ILE A 50 -4.80 0.87 -2.26
C ILE A 50 -5.04 -0.55 -1.75
N ASP A 51 -4.01 -1.38 -1.80
CA ASP A 51 -4.09 -2.79 -1.38
C ASP A 51 -3.84 -2.95 0.13
N GLY A 52 -2.92 -2.16 0.70
CA GLY A 52 -2.64 -2.13 2.13
C GLY A 52 -2.44 -0.72 2.68
N LEU A 53 -2.95 -0.47 3.89
CA LEU A 53 -2.78 0.78 4.60
C LEU A 53 -2.53 0.48 6.08
N TYR A 54 -1.44 1.03 6.62
CA TYR A 54 -0.97 0.71 7.96
C TYR A 54 -0.58 1.99 8.71
N GLU A 55 -0.94 2.07 9.99
CA GLU A 55 -0.35 3.03 10.93
C GLU A 55 0.94 2.44 11.51
N ASN A 56 2.00 3.23 11.60
CA ASN A 56 3.21 2.84 12.31
C ASN A 56 3.07 3.23 13.78
N ALA A 57 2.98 2.23 14.65
CA ALA A 57 2.80 2.41 16.08
C ALA A 57 4.11 2.80 16.81
N ASN A 58 5.25 2.75 16.12
CA ASN A 58 6.50 3.26 16.66
C ASN A 58 6.44 4.79 16.85
N ALA A 59 6.34 5.24 18.10
CA ALA A 59 6.24 6.65 18.47
C ALA A 59 7.42 7.49 17.98
N GLU A 60 8.63 6.92 18.01
CA GLU A 60 9.89 7.56 17.62
C GLU A 60 10.06 7.68 16.10
N SER A 61 9.27 6.93 15.31
CA SER A 61 9.37 7.01 13.86
C SER A 61 8.80 8.32 13.33
N LYS A 62 9.53 8.95 12.39
CA LYS A 62 9.01 10.08 11.61
C LYS A 62 7.91 9.64 10.64
N ILE A 63 7.90 8.36 10.26
CA ILE A 63 6.89 7.77 9.40
C ILE A 63 5.69 7.34 10.26
N LYS A 64 4.53 7.90 9.96
CA LYS A 64 3.27 7.62 10.67
C LYS A 64 2.38 6.62 9.94
N TYR A 65 2.50 6.53 8.62
CA TYR A 65 1.75 5.55 7.82
C TYR A 65 2.60 4.89 6.74
N VAL A 66 2.21 3.66 6.39
CA VAL A 66 2.70 2.96 5.20
C VAL A 66 1.51 2.68 4.29
N ILE A 67 1.64 3.02 3.02
CA ILE A 67 0.67 2.66 1.97
C ILE A 67 1.36 1.66 1.06
N ASP A 68 0.75 0.49 0.89
CA ASP A 68 1.27 -0.62 0.11
C ASP A 68 0.40 -0.91 -1.12
N GLU A 69 1.07 -1.24 -2.22
CA GLU A 69 0.48 -1.81 -3.42
C GLU A 69 1.18 -3.14 -3.74
N ALA A 70 0.41 -4.20 -3.90
CA ALA A 70 0.90 -5.53 -4.19
C ALA A 70 0.88 -5.84 -5.69
N LYS A 71 1.94 -6.46 -6.19
CA LYS A 71 2.02 -6.95 -7.58
C LYS A 71 2.53 -8.38 -7.63
N PHE A 72 1.74 -9.26 -8.24
CA PHE A 72 2.14 -10.65 -8.45
C PHE A 72 2.87 -10.86 -9.78
N GLY A 73 4.00 -11.56 -9.73
CA GLY A 73 4.83 -11.93 -10.88
C GLY A 73 5.39 -10.72 -11.62
N SER A 74 5.17 -10.66 -12.93
CA SER A 74 5.62 -9.56 -13.80
C SER A 74 4.69 -8.34 -13.79
N SER A 75 3.62 -8.34 -12.99
CA SER A 75 2.67 -7.22 -12.92
C SER A 75 3.36 -5.94 -12.45
N GLN A 76 2.97 -4.80 -13.02
CA GLN A 76 3.57 -3.49 -12.74
C GLN A 76 2.52 -2.49 -12.21
N LEU A 77 2.99 -1.38 -11.65
CA LEU A 77 2.15 -0.22 -11.36
C LEU A 77 1.51 0.32 -12.65
N GLY A 78 0.19 0.45 -12.64
CA GLY A 78 -0.56 0.95 -13.79
C GLY A 78 -0.57 2.48 -13.89
N LYS A 79 -0.92 2.98 -15.08
CA LYS A 79 -1.30 4.38 -15.31
C LYS A 79 -2.82 4.50 -15.33
N THR A 80 -3.34 5.49 -14.62
CA THR A 80 -4.78 5.79 -14.53
C THR A 80 -5.06 7.20 -15.03
N LYS A 81 -6.34 7.60 -15.03
CA LYS A 81 -6.73 9.00 -15.27
C LYS A 81 -6.07 9.96 -14.28
N ASP A 82 -5.86 9.52 -13.04
CA ASP A 82 -5.20 10.29 -11.97
C ASP A 82 -3.66 10.12 -11.98
N GLY A 83 -3.06 9.65 -13.07
CA GLY A 83 -1.63 9.37 -13.13
C GLY A 83 -1.26 7.95 -12.69
N ARG A 84 0.04 7.73 -12.45
CA ARG A 84 0.60 6.43 -12.05
C ARG A 84 0.07 6.02 -10.67
N GLN A 85 -0.20 4.73 -10.48
CA GLN A 85 -0.54 4.22 -9.13
C GLN A 85 0.51 4.64 -8.11
N MET A 86 0.07 4.88 -6.87
CA MET A 86 0.90 5.33 -5.73
C MET A 86 1.50 6.75 -5.84
N SER A 87 1.26 7.47 -6.95
CA SER A 87 1.55 8.90 -7.03
C SER A 87 0.59 9.73 -6.16
N ASN A 88 1.00 10.96 -5.80
CA ASN A 88 0.14 11.89 -5.04
C ASN A 88 -1.19 12.14 -5.75
N ASP A 89 -1.18 12.36 -7.07
CA ASP A 89 -2.40 12.58 -7.86
C ASP A 89 -3.33 11.37 -7.79
N TRP A 90 -2.77 10.16 -7.85
CA TRP A 90 -3.56 8.93 -7.78
C TRP A 90 -4.14 8.69 -6.39
N LEU A 91 -3.36 8.90 -5.33
CA LEU A 91 -3.80 8.74 -3.94
C LEU A 91 -4.93 9.73 -3.61
N ASN A 92 -4.81 10.97 -4.07
CA ASN A 92 -5.80 12.03 -3.85
C ASN A 92 -6.95 12.02 -4.86
N GLY A 93 -6.79 11.37 -6.01
CA GLY A 93 -7.78 11.36 -7.08
C GLY A 93 -7.89 12.73 -7.77
N ALA A 94 -6.76 13.36 -8.08
CA ALA A 94 -6.69 14.75 -8.51
C ALA A 94 -7.56 15.09 -9.75
N LYS A 95 -7.72 14.15 -10.70
CA LYS A 95 -8.53 14.38 -11.91
C LYS A 95 -9.95 13.86 -11.78
N THR A 96 -10.11 12.69 -11.15
CA THR A 96 -11.40 12.01 -11.05
C THR A 96 -12.22 12.41 -9.83
N LYS A 97 -11.63 13.16 -8.89
CA LYS A 97 -12.18 13.50 -7.56
C LYS A 97 -12.49 12.27 -6.69
N LYS A 98 -11.92 11.11 -7.03
CA LYS A 98 -12.11 9.84 -6.31
C LYS A 98 -10.86 9.51 -5.49
N SER A 99 -10.74 10.07 -4.29
CA SER A 99 -9.59 9.80 -3.41
C SER A 99 -9.49 8.32 -3.04
N ARG A 100 -8.31 7.73 -3.28
CA ARG A 100 -8.00 6.34 -2.91
C ARG A 100 -7.79 6.21 -1.42
N ILE A 101 -7.15 7.20 -0.79
CA ILE A 101 -7.01 7.26 0.68
C ILE A 101 -8.40 7.24 1.33
N PHE A 102 -9.32 8.12 0.91
CA PHE A 102 -10.68 8.17 1.46
C PHE A 102 -11.42 6.84 1.29
N LYS A 103 -11.26 6.20 0.13
CA LYS A 103 -11.86 4.89 -0.13
C LYS A 103 -11.24 3.78 0.72
N ALA A 104 -9.92 3.83 0.96
CA ALA A 104 -9.18 2.84 1.72
C ALA A 104 -9.56 2.84 3.21
N VAL A 105 -9.93 3.99 3.76
CA VAL A 105 -10.44 4.12 5.14
C VAL A 105 -11.97 4.02 5.23
N ASP A 106 -12.58 3.41 4.23
CA ASP A 106 -14.03 3.22 4.09
C ASP A 106 -14.89 4.47 4.33
N GLY A 107 -14.39 5.62 3.88
CA GLY A 107 -15.11 6.88 4.00
C GLY A 107 -14.96 7.60 5.35
N ASP A 108 -14.08 7.12 6.25
CA ASP A 108 -13.70 7.88 7.45
C ASP A 108 -12.95 9.16 7.04
N LYS A 109 -13.66 10.29 7.09
CA LYS A 109 -13.10 11.61 6.74
C LYS A 109 -11.96 12.01 7.67
N LYS A 110 -12.07 11.74 8.98
CA LYS A 110 -11.06 12.18 9.97
C LYS A 110 -9.75 11.43 9.74
N LEU A 111 -9.83 10.12 9.56
CA LEU A 111 -8.65 9.29 9.28
C LEU A 111 -8.05 9.63 7.91
N ALA A 112 -8.88 9.79 6.88
CA ALA A 112 -8.40 10.19 5.55
C ALA A 112 -7.63 11.52 5.59
N ASP A 113 -8.13 12.51 6.32
CA ASP A 113 -7.48 13.80 6.44
C ASP A 113 -6.19 13.73 7.28
N LYS A 114 -6.14 12.88 8.31
CA LYS A 114 -4.91 12.61 9.07
C LYS A 114 -3.82 12.03 8.17
N ILE A 115 -4.17 11.06 7.32
CA ILE A 115 -3.22 10.43 6.38
C ILE A 115 -2.78 11.41 5.29
N LYS A 116 -3.69 12.21 4.73
CA LYS A 116 -3.33 13.23 3.73
C LYS A 116 -2.37 14.27 4.30
N ARG A 117 -2.60 14.77 5.51
CA ARG A 117 -1.67 15.67 6.20
C ARG A 117 -0.33 15.01 6.47
N ALA A 118 -0.30 13.73 6.85
CA ALA A 118 0.94 12.98 6.99
C ALA A 118 1.68 12.88 5.64
N LEU A 119 0.97 12.65 4.54
CA LEU A 119 1.54 12.60 3.19
C LEU A 119 2.18 13.94 2.79
N GLU A 120 1.50 15.06 3.05
CA GLU A 120 2.02 16.42 2.82
C GLU A 120 3.26 16.73 3.66
N ARG A 121 3.36 16.14 4.87
CA ARG A 121 4.50 16.31 5.79
C ARG A 121 5.62 15.29 5.58
N ASN A 122 5.58 14.50 4.51
CA ASN A 122 6.54 13.41 4.24
C ASN A 122 6.63 12.37 5.38
N GLN A 123 5.51 12.11 6.06
CA GLN A 123 5.39 11.13 7.15
C GLN A 123 4.74 9.82 6.66
N VAL A 124 4.76 9.56 5.36
CA VAL A 124 4.14 8.37 4.74
C VAL A 124 5.16 7.69 3.84
N GLU A 125 5.39 6.40 4.10
CA GLU A 125 6.12 5.54 3.18
C GLU A 125 5.15 4.94 2.15
N ARG A 126 5.59 4.89 0.90
CA ARG A 126 4.83 4.31 -0.20
C ARG A 126 5.61 3.13 -0.72
N VAL A 127 5.01 1.95 -0.63
CA VAL A 127 5.68 0.68 -0.83
C VAL A 127 5.02 -0.06 -1.99
N LEU A 128 5.86 -0.60 -2.87
CA LEU A 128 5.47 -1.62 -3.83
C LEU A 128 5.98 -2.96 -3.31
N SER A 129 5.07 -3.89 -3.07
CA SER A 129 5.39 -5.27 -2.70
C SER A 129 5.26 -6.17 -3.91
N GLN A 130 6.39 -6.63 -4.43
CA GLN A 130 6.45 -7.56 -5.56
C GLN A 130 6.50 -9.00 -5.05
N VAL A 131 5.45 -9.75 -5.35
CA VAL A 131 5.27 -11.14 -4.91
C VAL A 131 5.55 -12.07 -6.07
N ASP A 132 6.50 -12.99 -5.91
CA ASP A 132 6.82 -13.97 -6.95
C ASP A 132 5.89 -15.20 -6.93
N SER A 133 6.13 -16.16 -7.83
CA SER A 133 5.33 -17.39 -7.91
C SER A 133 5.51 -18.34 -6.73
N THR A 134 6.57 -18.18 -5.94
CA THR A 134 6.82 -18.94 -4.70
C THR A 134 6.16 -18.28 -3.49
N GLY A 135 5.73 -17.02 -3.63
CA GLY A 135 5.16 -16.22 -2.56
C GLY A 135 6.21 -15.38 -1.81
N LYS A 136 7.47 -15.36 -2.26
CA LYS A 136 8.48 -14.47 -1.72
C LYS A 136 8.13 -13.02 -2.09
N VAL A 137 8.27 -12.13 -1.11
CA VAL A 137 7.98 -10.71 -1.26
C VAL A 137 9.28 -9.92 -1.31
N LYS A 138 9.37 -8.99 -2.25
CA LYS A 138 10.40 -7.95 -2.29
C LYS A 138 9.74 -6.58 -2.31
N THR A 139 10.21 -5.70 -1.44
CA THR A 139 9.60 -4.40 -1.17
C THR A 139 10.44 -3.27 -1.76
N TYR A 140 9.78 -2.24 -2.28
CA TYR A 140 10.42 -1.09 -2.89
C TYR A 140 9.77 0.21 -2.45
N ARG A 141 10.57 1.22 -2.14
CA ARG A 141 10.10 2.57 -1.84
C ARG A 141 9.72 3.31 -3.12
N LEU A 142 8.62 4.07 -3.06
CA LEU A 142 8.09 4.86 -4.16
C LEU A 142 8.16 6.38 -3.87
N ASP A 143 8.53 7.17 -4.87
CA ASP A 143 8.52 8.64 -4.81
C ASP A 143 7.11 9.25 -4.99
N ALA A 144 7.00 10.59 -4.87
CA ALA A 144 5.78 11.40 -5.11
C ALA A 144 5.04 11.09 -6.44
N LYS A 145 5.76 10.58 -7.44
CA LYS A 145 5.28 10.29 -8.79
C LYS A 145 4.98 8.80 -9.01
N GLY A 146 5.20 7.95 -8.00
CA GLY A 146 4.99 6.51 -8.05
C GLY A 146 6.14 5.75 -8.74
N ASN A 147 7.35 6.34 -8.79
CA ASN A 147 8.55 5.69 -9.29
C ASN A 147 9.28 4.96 -8.17
N ILE A 148 9.88 3.82 -8.49
CA ILE A 148 10.75 3.09 -7.57
C ILE A 148 12.04 3.89 -7.36
N ILE A 149 12.42 4.11 -6.10
CA ILE A 149 13.65 4.85 -5.73
C ILE A 149 14.64 4.02 -4.91
N GLY A 150 14.30 2.76 -4.61
CA GLY A 150 15.18 1.85 -3.88
C GLY A 150 14.40 0.71 -3.26
N GLU A 151 15.13 -0.29 -2.77
CA GLU A 151 14.55 -1.33 -1.91
C GLU A 151 14.08 -0.71 -0.60
N TRP A 152 12.95 -1.19 -0.10
CA TRP A 152 12.48 -0.91 1.24
C TRP A 152 12.83 -2.12 2.12
N PRO A 153 13.16 -1.94 3.42
CA PRO A 153 13.62 -3.04 4.28
C PRO A 153 12.67 -4.23 4.38
#